data_AF-A0A0F8Y696-F1
#
_entry.id   AF-A0A0F8Y696-F1
#
_cell.length_a   1.000
_cell.length_b   1.000
_cell.length_c   1.000
_cell.angle_alpha   90.00
_cell.angle_beta   90.00
_cell.angle_gamma   90.00
#
_symmetry.space_group_name_H-M   'P 1'
#
loop_
_entity.id
_entity.type
_entity.pdbx_description
1 polymer ?
#
loop_
_entity_poly.entity_id
_entity_poly.type
_entity_poly.pdbx_seq_one_letter_code
_entity_poly.pdbx_strand_id
1 'polypeptide(L)'
;MKIGVRTKLVIYFLVISVIPLTLITVYSTLTLRDSYTSDRLAQLEATAGNKANTISFWFGYRKSDTVTLSHSPGLEDSVGILVDPTANQAEKNSARAYAQEYLDNMIEKYIVEGTKTYYEIVVLDENGTIILQSNDPEWTGYTHSL
;
A
#
# COMPACT_ATOMS: atom_id res chain seq x y z
N MET A 1 45.50 29.13 53.24
CA MET A 1 44.28 29.67 53.89
C MET A 1 43.57 28.53 54.62
N LYS A 2 43.51 28.54 55.97
CA LYS A 2 42.78 27.51 56.74
C LYS A 2 41.29 27.89 56.75
N ILE A 3 40.46 27.08 56.10
CA ILE A 3 39.01 27.26 56.08
C ILE A 3 38.47 27.06 57.50
N GLY A 4 37.74 28.07 58.02
CA GLY A 4 37.13 28.02 59.34
C GLY A 4 36.00 26.98 59.42
N VAL A 5 35.78 26.42 60.61
CA VAL A 5 34.83 25.32 60.86
C VAL A 5 33.40 25.65 60.37
N ARG A 6 32.94 26.90 60.54
CA ARG A 6 31.63 27.36 60.03
C ARG A 6 31.52 27.25 58.51
N THR A 7 32.57 27.64 57.78
CA THR A 7 32.61 27.53 56.33
C THR A 7 32.60 26.07 55.87
N LYS A 8 33.28 25.16 56.61
CA LYS A 8 33.22 23.71 56.32
C LYS A 8 31.81 23.14 56.52
N LEU A 9 31.13 23.52 57.60
CA LEU A 9 29.75 23.09 57.86
C LEU A 9 28.78 23.56 56.77
N VAL A 10 28.90 24.80 56.32
CA VAL A 10 28.09 25.33 55.20
C VAL A 10 28.37 24.56 53.91
N ILE A 11 29.64 24.27 53.61
CA ILE A 11 30.00 23.47 52.43
C ILE A 11 29.42 22.06 52.52
N TYR A 12 29.53 21.37 53.67
CA TYR A 12 28.95 20.04 53.84
C TYR A 12 27.43 20.05 53.67
N PHE A 13 26.75 21.03 54.27
CA PHE A 13 25.30 21.19 54.10
C PHE A 13 24.91 21.43 52.63
N LEU A 14 25.67 22.25 51.92
CA LEU A 14 25.42 22.58 50.53
C LEU A 14 25.65 21.37 49.61
N VAL A 15 26.72 20.60 49.86
CA VAL A 15 27.02 19.36 49.14
C VAL A 15 25.93 18.31 49.39
N ILE A 16 25.52 18.12 50.64
CA ILE A 16 24.46 17.17 51.02
C ILE A 16 23.09 17.58 50.44
N SER A 17 22.83 18.87 50.25
CA SER A 17 21.57 19.35 49.66
C SER A 17 21.57 19.31 48.13
N VAL A 18 22.70 19.61 47.48
CA VAL A 18 22.79 19.69 46.01
C VAL A 18 22.87 18.31 45.37
N ILE A 19 23.61 17.35 45.96
CA ILE A 19 23.80 16.01 45.39
C ILE A 19 22.47 15.25 45.16
N PRO A 20 21.52 15.21 46.13
CA PRO A 20 20.24 14.54 45.93
C PRO A 20 19.41 15.21 44.84
N LEU A 21 19.43 16.54 44.78
CA LEU A 21 18.70 17.30 43.77
C LEU A 21 19.21 17.00 42.36
N THR A 22 20.52 16.95 42.16
CA THR A 22 21.08 16.58 40.85
C THR A 22 20.81 15.12 40.50
N LEU A 23 20.90 14.20 41.44
CA LEU A 23 20.59 12.78 41.19
C LEU A 23 19.11 12.58 40.77
N ILE A 24 18.17 13.20 41.48
CA ILE A 24 16.74 13.14 41.13
C ILE A 24 16.50 13.77 39.75
N THR A 25 17.14 14.91 39.48
CA THR A 25 17.00 15.61 38.19
C THR A 25 17.50 14.75 37.03
N VAL A 26 18.68 14.14 37.17
CA VAL A 26 19.25 13.25 36.15
C VAL A 26 18.37 12.01 35.96
N TYR A 27 17.94 11.36 37.04
CA TYR A 27 17.07 10.19 36.97
C TYR A 27 15.72 10.50 36.30
N SER A 28 15.09 11.61 36.67
CA SER A 28 13.84 12.09 36.07
C SER A 28 14.01 12.38 34.58
N THR A 29 15.11 13.02 34.20
CA THR A 29 15.41 13.33 32.79
C THR A 29 15.60 12.08 31.95
N LEU A 30 16.32 11.08 32.48
CA LEU A 30 16.50 9.79 31.80
C LEU A 30 15.16 9.05 31.66
N THR A 31 14.39 8.96 32.73
CA THR A 31 13.08 8.29 32.74
C THR A 31 12.09 8.94 31.77
N LEU A 32 12.05 10.27 31.73
CA LEU A 32 11.22 11.02 30.79
C LEU A 32 11.63 10.74 29.35
N ARG A 33 12.93 10.74 29.04
CA ARG A 33 13.43 10.44 27.70
C ARG A 33 13.09 9.02 27.27
N ASP A 34 13.21 8.05 28.16
CA ASP A 34 12.87 6.66 27.88
C ASP A 34 11.36 6.50 27.64
N SER A 35 10.53 7.15 28.46
CA SER A 35 9.07 7.18 28.27
C SER A 35 8.69 7.79 26.92
N TYR A 36 9.24 8.95 26.57
CA TYR A 36 8.97 9.57 25.26
C TYR A 36 9.41 8.69 24.10
N THR A 37 10.56 8.02 24.23
CA THR A 37 11.08 7.12 23.20
C THR A 37 10.16 5.92 23.02
N SER A 38 9.74 5.30 24.12
CA SER A 38 8.79 4.19 24.13
C SER A 38 7.46 4.58 23.49
N ASP A 39 6.89 5.73 23.85
CA ASP A 39 5.62 6.21 23.30
C ASP A 39 5.71 6.46 21.79
N ARG A 40 6.82 7.03 21.32
CA ARG A 40 7.05 7.26 19.89
C ARG A 40 7.24 5.96 19.13
N LEU A 41 7.94 4.98 19.70
CA LEU A 41 8.08 3.64 19.10
C LEU A 41 6.72 2.94 19.00
N ALA A 42 5.90 2.98 20.07
CA ALA A 42 4.55 2.40 20.06
C ALA A 42 3.64 3.05 19.01
N GLN A 43 3.70 4.39 18.87
CA GLN A 43 2.97 5.10 17.82
C GLN A 43 3.44 4.71 16.42
N LEU A 44 4.75 4.55 16.23
CA LEU A 44 5.32 4.14 14.96
C LEU A 44 4.89 2.71 14.59
N GLU A 45 4.92 1.79 15.57
CA GLU A 45 4.46 0.42 15.39
C GLU A 45 2.97 0.35 15.06
N ALA A 46 2.13 1.10 15.79
CA ALA A 46 0.70 1.20 15.47
C ALA A 46 0.46 1.77 14.07
N THR A 47 1.23 2.79 13.67
CA THR A 47 1.16 3.36 12.31
C THR A 47 1.60 2.35 11.25
N ALA A 48 2.67 1.61 11.50
CA ALA A 48 3.16 0.56 10.62
C ALA A 48 2.13 -0.56 10.47
N GLY A 49 1.55 -1.02 11.58
CA GLY A 49 0.47 -2.02 11.58
C GLY A 49 -0.75 -1.56 10.78
N ASN A 50 -1.20 -0.33 10.98
CA ASN A 50 -2.30 0.24 10.22
C ASN A 50 -2.00 0.30 8.72
N LYS A 51 -0.80 0.76 8.34
CA LYS A 51 -0.38 0.80 6.93
C LYS A 51 -0.29 -0.59 6.31
N ALA A 52 0.27 -1.57 7.04
CA ALA A 52 0.35 -2.95 6.59
C ALA A 52 -1.04 -3.54 6.35
N ASN A 53 -2.00 -3.29 7.26
CA ASN A 53 -3.38 -3.71 7.09
C ASN A 53 -4.03 -3.04 5.87
N THR A 54 -3.85 -1.73 5.68
CA THR A 54 -4.36 -1.03 4.50
C THR A 54 -3.80 -1.62 3.20
N ILE A 55 -2.51 -1.92 3.14
CA ILE A 55 -1.89 -2.55 1.97
C ILE A 55 -2.45 -3.95 1.75
N SER A 56 -2.61 -4.74 2.81
CA SER A 56 -3.17 -6.09 2.73
C SER A 56 -4.61 -6.06 2.20
N PHE A 57 -5.46 -5.17 2.72
CA PHE A 57 -6.81 -4.98 2.20
C PHE A 57 -6.81 -4.51 0.75
N TRP A 58 -5.92 -3.58 0.38
CA TRP A 58 -5.78 -3.12 -0.99
C TRP A 58 -5.49 -4.29 -1.95
N PHE A 59 -4.51 -5.14 -1.65
CA PHE A 59 -4.24 -6.35 -2.44
C PHE A 59 -5.38 -7.36 -2.42
N GLY A 60 -6.06 -7.51 -1.28
CA GLY A 60 -7.23 -8.38 -1.14
C GLY A 60 -8.36 -7.97 -2.08
N TYR A 61 -8.68 -6.67 -2.14
CA TYR A 61 -9.67 -6.15 -3.08
C TYR A 61 -9.24 -6.35 -4.54
N ARG A 62 -7.98 -6.06 -4.89
CA ARG A 62 -7.47 -6.30 -6.25
C ARG A 62 -7.63 -7.75 -6.68
N LYS A 63 -7.28 -8.70 -5.81
CA LYS A 63 -7.46 -10.13 -6.08
C LYS A 63 -8.93 -10.48 -6.29
N SER A 64 -9.81 -9.97 -5.45
CA SER A 64 -11.26 -10.18 -5.57
C SER A 64 -11.80 -9.62 -6.88
N ASP A 65 -11.35 -8.44 -7.27
CA ASP A 65 -11.75 -7.78 -8.51
C ASP A 65 -11.30 -8.60 -9.74
N THR A 66 -10.05 -9.11 -9.73
CA THR A 66 -9.55 -9.99 -10.81
C THR A 66 -10.38 -11.26 -10.93
N VAL A 67 -10.71 -11.92 -9.81
CA VAL A 67 -11.54 -13.14 -9.82
C VAL A 67 -12.96 -12.83 -10.30
N THR A 68 -13.53 -11.70 -9.89
CA THR A 68 -14.87 -11.29 -10.32
C THR A 68 -14.89 -10.99 -11.81
N LEU A 69 -13.86 -10.31 -12.31
CA LEU A 69 -13.72 -9.99 -13.72
C LEU A 69 -13.54 -11.26 -14.56
N SER A 70 -12.68 -12.19 -14.13
CA SER A 70 -12.37 -13.42 -14.88
C SER A 70 -13.55 -14.38 -15.02
N HIS A 71 -14.53 -14.32 -14.10
CA HIS A 71 -15.75 -15.14 -14.13
C HIS A 71 -16.99 -14.31 -14.51
N SER A 72 -16.79 -13.15 -15.13
CA SER A 72 -17.91 -12.39 -15.68
C SER A 72 -18.41 -13.10 -16.93
N PRO A 73 -19.70 -13.50 -17.00
CA PRO A 73 -20.21 -14.29 -18.13
C PRO A 73 -19.94 -13.63 -19.48
N GLY A 74 -20.11 -12.31 -19.57
CA GLY A 74 -19.89 -11.57 -20.81
C GLY A 74 -18.41 -11.55 -21.26
N LEU A 75 -17.47 -11.52 -20.32
CA LEU A 75 -16.04 -11.57 -20.64
C LEU A 75 -15.60 -13.00 -20.96
N GLU A 76 -16.06 -13.98 -20.19
CA GLU A 76 -15.74 -15.40 -20.37
C GLU A 76 -16.22 -15.91 -21.73
N ASP A 77 -17.47 -15.62 -22.10
CA ASP A 77 -18.04 -15.99 -23.41
C ASP A 77 -17.26 -15.36 -24.57
N SER A 78 -16.91 -14.07 -24.43
CA SER A 78 -16.18 -13.34 -25.47
C SER A 78 -14.75 -13.84 -25.62
N VAL A 79 -14.06 -14.12 -24.50
CA VAL A 79 -12.72 -14.72 -24.52
C VAL A 79 -12.77 -16.11 -25.11
N GLY A 80 -13.79 -16.92 -24.78
CA GLY A 80 -14.02 -18.23 -25.37
C GLY A 80 -14.09 -18.19 -26.91
N ILE A 81 -14.83 -17.24 -27.47
CA ILE A 81 -14.92 -17.04 -28.93
C ILE A 81 -13.59 -16.57 -29.53
N LEU A 82 -12.83 -15.73 -28.81
CA LEU A 82 -11.56 -15.20 -29.29
C LEU A 82 -10.47 -16.28 -29.39
N VAL A 83 -10.43 -17.20 -28.43
CA VAL A 83 -9.47 -18.32 -28.40
C VAL A 83 -9.92 -19.51 -29.25
N ASP A 84 -11.20 -19.59 -29.63
CA ASP A 84 -11.72 -20.67 -30.47
C ASP A 84 -11.10 -20.62 -31.88
N PRO A 85 -10.38 -21.68 -32.31
CA PRO A 85 -9.81 -21.73 -33.66
C PRO A 85 -10.87 -21.90 -34.75
N THR A 86 -12.10 -22.33 -34.40
CA THR A 86 -13.20 -22.60 -35.33
C THR A 86 -14.11 -21.39 -35.56
N ALA A 87 -14.05 -20.39 -34.67
CA ALA A 87 -14.82 -19.16 -34.79
C ALA A 87 -14.35 -18.34 -36.01
N ASN A 88 -15.32 -17.77 -36.74
CA ASN A 88 -15.04 -16.97 -37.91
C ASN A 88 -14.60 -15.54 -37.54
N GLN A 89 -14.01 -14.81 -38.49
CA GLN A 89 -13.46 -13.48 -38.21
C GLN A 89 -14.54 -12.46 -37.77
N ALA A 90 -15.78 -12.59 -38.25
CA ALA A 90 -16.85 -11.68 -37.88
C ALA A 90 -17.28 -11.89 -36.42
N GLU A 91 -17.40 -13.15 -35.98
CA GLU A 91 -17.67 -13.54 -34.60
C GLU A 91 -16.57 -13.03 -33.66
N LYS A 92 -15.30 -13.23 -34.06
CA LYS A 92 -14.14 -12.73 -33.29
C LYS A 92 -14.13 -11.20 -33.17
N ASN A 93 -14.49 -10.49 -34.23
CA ASN A 93 -14.57 -9.03 -34.20
C ASN A 93 -15.70 -8.54 -33.28
N SER A 94 -16.88 -9.17 -33.34
CA SER A 94 -18.00 -8.84 -32.47
C SER A 94 -17.71 -9.14 -30.99
N ALA A 95 -17.14 -10.32 -30.70
CA ALA A 95 -16.73 -10.68 -29.34
C ALA A 95 -15.66 -9.73 -28.79
N ARG A 96 -14.69 -9.32 -29.63
CA ARG A 96 -13.68 -8.34 -29.24
C ARG A 96 -14.29 -6.98 -28.88
N ALA A 97 -15.17 -6.45 -29.73
CA ALA A 97 -15.79 -5.14 -29.49
C ALA A 97 -16.59 -5.13 -28.18
N TYR A 98 -17.38 -6.19 -27.93
CA TYR A 98 -18.13 -6.33 -26.69
C TYR A 98 -17.20 -6.43 -25.47
N ALA A 99 -16.15 -7.27 -25.55
CA ALA A 99 -15.21 -7.43 -24.45
C ALA A 99 -14.42 -6.14 -24.15
N GLN A 100 -14.02 -5.39 -25.19
CA GLN A 100 -13.36 -4.09 -25.03
C GLN A 100 -14.27 -3.09 -24.34
N GLU A 101 -15.52 -2.94 -24.81
CA GLU A 101 -16.50 -2.06 -24.17
C GLU A 101 -16.76 -2.46 -22.71
N TYR A 102 -16.81 -3.75 -22.41
CA TYR A 102 -16.97 -4.24 -21.04
C TYR A 102 -15.76 -3.88 -20.16
N LEU A 103 -14.54 -4.03 -20.67
CA LEU A 103 -13.31 -3.68 -19.95
C LEU A 103 -13.19 -2.17 -19.71
N ASP A 104 -13.51 -1.35 -20.70
CA ASP A 104 -13.45 0.10 -20.60
C ASP A 104 -14.50 0.63 -19.59
N ASN A 105 -15.73 0.10 -19.63
CA ASN A 105 -16.76 0.39 -18.63
C ASN A 105 -16.33 -0.02 -17.21
N MET A 106 -15.60 -1.13 -17.08
CA MET A 106 -15.08 -1.57 -15.79
C MET A 106 -14.01 -0.61 -15.27
N ILE A 107 -13.06 -0.18 -16.10
CA ILE A 107 -12.08 0.83 -15.70
C ILE A 107 -12.78 2.11 -15.25
N GLU A 108 -13.74 2.60 -16.04
CA GLU A 108 -14.50 3.82 -15.74
C GLU A 108 -15.25 3.71 -14.40
N LYS A 109 -15.91 2.58 -14.14
CA LYS A 109 -16.64 2.33 -12.89
C LYS A 109 -15.72 2.36 -11.66
N TYR A 110 -14.47 1.96 -11.80
CA TYR A 110 -13.48 1.99 -10.71
C TYR A 110 -12.70 3.32 -10.63
N ILE A 111 -13.02 4.33 -11.45
CA ILE A 111 -12.56 5.70 -11.24
C ILE A 111 -13.42 6.31 -10.13
N VAL A 112 -12.92 6.27 -8.90
CA VAL A 112 -13.52 6.99 -7.77
C VAL A 112 -12.82 8.35 -7.67
N GLU A 113 -13.60 9.42 -7.84
CA GLU A 113 -13.25 10.85 -7.65
C GLU A 113 -11.74 11.15 -7.62
N GLY A 114 -11.12 11.24 -8.80
CA GLY A 114 -9.73 11.71 -8.94
C GLY A 114 -8.64 10.66 -8.70
N THR A 115 -8.99 9.43 -8.30
CA THR A 115 -8.05 8.31 -8.20
C THR A 115 -8.34 7.23 -9.24
N LYS A 116 -7.42 7.04 -10.19
CA LYS A 116 -7.46 5.90 -11.11
C LYS A 116 -7.06 4.65 -10.34
N THR A 117 -8.02 3.77 -10.11
CA THR A 117 -7.80 2.50 -9.40
C THR A 117 -7.02 1.50 -10.25
N TYR A 118 -7.30 1.49 -11.55
CA TYR A 118 -6.67 0.66 -12.57
C TYR A 118 -6.24 1.57 -13.73
N TYR A 119 -5.03 1.35 -14.24
CA TYR A 119 -4.53 2.06 -15.44
C TYR A 119 -4.88 1.30 -16.72
N GLU A 120 -4.75 -0.03 -16.66
CA GLU A 120 -5.08 -0.95 -17.73
C GLU A 120 -5.54 -2.28 -17.16
N ILE A 121 -6.30 -3.01 -17.96
CA ILE A 121 -6.71 -4.39 -17.76
C ILE A 121 -6.32 -5.15 -19.02
N VAL A 122 -5.59 -6.25 -18.82
CA VAL A 122 -5.05 -7.08 -19.91
C VAL A 122 -5.54 -8.51 -19.73
N VAL A 123 -5.99 -9.11 -20.83
CA VAL A 123 -6.35 -10.54 -20.91
C VAL A 123 -5.29 -11.24 -21.74
N LEU A 124 -4.69 -12.27 -21.16
CA LEU A 124 -3.63 -13.06 -21.78
C LEU A 124 -4.16 -14.47 -22.13
N ASP A 125 -3.65 -15.03 -23.21
CA ASP A 125 -3.81 -16.46 -23.51
C ASP A 125 -2.87 -17.32 -22.63
N GLU A 126 -3.00 -18.65 -22.75
CA GLU A 126 -2.14 -19.60 -22.03
C GLU A 126 -0.64 -19.47 -22.38
N ASN A 127 -0.31 -18.84 -23.50
CA ASN A 127 1.05 -18.60 -23.97
C ASN A 127 1.61 -17.22 -23.56
N GLY A 128 0.81 -16.39 -22.86
CA GLY A 128 1.17 -15.03 -22.49
C GLY A 128 0.96 -13.98 -23.60
N THR A 129 0.25 -14.31 -24.66
CA THR A 129 -0.14 -13.40 -25.74
C THR A 129 -1.32 -12.56 -25.30
N ILE A 130 -1.25 -11.24 -25.52
CA ILE A 130 -2.36 -10.31 -25.22
C ILE A 130 -3.49 -10.54 -26.23
N ILE A 131 -4.64 -11.01 -25.73
CA ILE A 131 -5.86 -11.19 -26.51
C ILE A 131 -6.73 -9.92 -26.47
N LEU A 132 -6.76 -9.25 -25.31
CA LEU A 132 -7.52 -8.03 -25.06
C LEU A 132 -6.74 -7.08 -24.16
N GLN A 133 -6.84 -5.79 -24.44
CA GLN A 133 -6.31 -4.71 -23.61
C GLN A 133 -7.33 -3.57 -23.57
N SER A 134 -7.63 -3.09 -22.37
CA SER A 134 -8.45 -1.89 -22.16
C SER A 134 -7.69 -0.63 -22.60
N ASN A 135 -8.39 0.46 -22.96
CA ASN A 135 -7.76 1.71 -23.40
C ASN A 135 -6.86 1.59 -24.64
N ASP A 136 -7.05 0.59 -25.50
CA ASP A 136 -6.36 0.48 -26.79
C ASP A 136 -7.26 0.97 -27.94
N PRO A 137 -7.08 2.22 -28.44
CA PRO A 137 -7.83 2.74 -29.58
C PRO A 137 -7.36 2.19 -30.94
N GLU A 138 -6.22 1.49 -31.01
CA GLU A 138 -5.56 1.07 -32.26
C GLU A 138 -5.03 -0.38 -32.21
N TRP A 139 -5.78 -1.32 -31.63
CA TRP A 139 -5.35 -2.71 -31.55
C TRP A 139 -5.10 -3.32 -32.95
N THR A 140 -3.81 -3.43 -33.32
CA THR A 140 -3.35 -3.96 -34.63
C THR A 140 -2.88 -5.41 -34.54
N GLY A 141 -3.06 -6.08 -33.40
CA GLY A 141 -2.73 -7.50 -33.24
C GLY A 141 -1.24 -7.81 -33.08
N TYR A 142 -0.40 -6.84 -32.70
CA TYR A 142 1.01 -7.09 -32.44
C TYR A 142 1.30 -7.24 -30.95
N THR A 143 1.95 -8.36 -30.61
CA THR A 143 2.63 -8.60 -29.34
C THR A 143 3.57 -7.45 -29.01
N HIS A 144 3.34 -6.76 -27.89
CA HIS A 144 4.40 -6.00 -27.24
C HIS A 144 5.39 -7.01 -26.63
N SER A 145 6.50 -7.25 -27.32
CA SER A 145 7.67 -7.85 -26.70
C SER A 145 8.23 -6.83 -25.69
N LEU A 146 8.39 -7.27 -24.44
CA LEU A 146 9.09 -6.55 -23.38
C LEU A 146 10.50 -6.12 -23.80
#